data_AF-A0AB35IGY6-F1
#
_entry.id   AF-A0AB35IGY6-F1
#
_cell.length_a   1.000
_cell.length_b   1.000
_cell.length_c   1.000
_cell.angle_alpha   90.00
_cell.angle_beta   90.00
_cell.angle_gamma   90.00
#
_symmetry.space_group_name_H-M   'P 1'
#
loop_
_entity.id
_entity.type
_entity.pdbx_description
1 polymer ?
#
loop_
_entity_poly.entity_id
_entity_poly.type
_entity_poly.pdbx_seq_one_letter_code
_entity_poly.pdbx_strand_id
1 'polypeptide(L)'
;MRVFSEDKTQELKEYDLNKGHLELDKLFVKHHEAAEEIKEQWHYETIAEYPNGGKDVEKIIDVPYQAPQEEYDEYEDIYVYIPYTDEELEELNKPSELEILKREQEVTAQAVQDLILTMMGGN
;
A
#
# COMPACT_ATOMS: atom_id res chain seq x y z
N MET A 1 5.47 0.90 2.39
CA MET A 1 4.32 0.09 1.95
C MET A 1 4.83 -1.24 1.45
N ARG A 2 4.26 -2.34 1.91
CA ARG A 2 4.60 -3.71 1.46
C ARG A 2 3.66 -4.11 0.32
N VAL A 3 4.11 -5.02 -0.55
CA VAL A 3 3.31 -5.54 -1.67
C VAL A 3 2.99 -7.00 -1.40
N PHE A 4 1.74 -7.39 -1.58
CA PHE A 4 1.28 -8.76 -1.42
C PHE A 4 0.68 -9.30 -2.72
N SER A 5 0.58 -10.63 -2.81
CA SER A 5 -0.24 -11.31 -3.80
C SER A 5 -1.71 -10.90 -3.69
N GLU A 6 -2.49 -11.15 -4.74
CA GLU A 6 -3.92 -10.84 -4.84
C GLU A 6 -4.73 -11.34 -3.61
N ASP A 7 -4.37 -12.51 -3.08
CA ASP A 7 -5.00 -13.14 -1.92
C ASP A 7 -4.43 -12.69 -0.56
N LYS A 8 -3.46 -11.76 -0.54
CA LYS A 8 -2.75 -11.24 0.64
C LYS A 8 -1.99 -12.29 1.46
N THR A 9 -1.70 -13.47 0.91
CA THR A 9 -1.05 -14.54 1.67
C THR A 9 0.47 -14.48 1.61
N GLN A 10 1.03 -13.93 0.54
CA GLN A 10 2.46 -13.88 0.32
C GLN A 10 2.92 -12.44 0.05
N GLU A 11 3.97 -12.01 0.74
CA GLU A 11 4.66 -10.76 0.42
C GLU A 11 5.50 -10.94 -0.86
N LEU A 12 5.30 -10.07 -1.85
CA LEU A 12 5.98 -10.08 -3.13
C LEU A 12 7.12 -9.06 -3.12
N LYS A 13 8.35 -9.54 -3.37
CA LYS A 13 9.54 -8.68 -3.54
C LYS A 13 9.81 -8.33 -4.99
N GLU A 14 9.35 -9.16 -5.91
CA GLU A 14 9.48 -9.00 -7.35
C GLU A 14 8.10 -9.18 -7.98
N TYR A 15 7.71 -8.25 -8.86
CA TYR A 15 6.44 -8.25 -9.58
C TYR A 15 6.61 -7.47 -10.90
N ASP A 16 5.83 -7.82 -11.92
CA ASP A 16 5.94 -7.24 -13.26
C ASP A 16 4.72 -6.35 -13.54
N LEU A 17 4.94 -5.03 -13.61
CA LEU A 17 3.89 -4.05 -13.89
C LEU A 17 3.42 -4.06 -15.36
N ASN A 18 4.09 -4.80 -16.25
CA ASN A 18 3.58 -5.05 -17.60
C ASN A 18 2.57 -6.21 -17.61
N LYS A 19 2.52 -7.01 -16.54
CA LYS A 19 1.66 -8.18 -16.39
C LYS A 19 0.61 -8.03 -15.29
N GLY A 20 0.50 -6.84 -14.71
CA GLY A 20 -0.48 -6.54 -13.67
C GLY A 20 -0.28 -5.14 -13.11
N HIS A 21 -1.10 -4.77 -12.13
CA HIS A 21 -1.03 -3.47 -11.47
C HIS A 21 -1.06 -3.61 -9.95
N LEU A 22 -0.82 -2.50 -9.25
CA LEU A 22 -0.88 -2.42 -7.79
C LEU A 22 -2.12 -1.66 -7.36
N GLU A 23 -2.86 -2.23 -6.41
CA GLU A 23 -3.99 -1.57 -5.76
C GLU A 23 -3.71 -1.34 -4.28
N LEU A 24 -4.19 -0.21 -3.73
CA LEU A 24 -4.08 0.09 -2.30
C LEU A 24 -5.09 -0.74 -1.53
N ASP A 25 -4.64 -1.37 -0.46
CA ASP A 25 -5.49 -2.19 0.41
C ASP A 25 -4.97 -2.15 1.86
N LYS A 26 -5.68 -2.83 2.76
CA LYS A 26 -5.31 -3.00 4.17
C LYS A 26 -5.12 -4.47 4.51
N LEU A 27 -4.07 -4.74 5.28
CA LEU A 27 -3.80 -6.04 5.87
C LEU A 27 -4.22 -6.01 7.34
N PHE A 28 -5.07 -6.93 7.75
CA PHE A 28 -5.39 -7.13 9.16
C PHE A 28 -4.15 -7.66 9.90
N VAL A 29 -3.74 -6.95 10.96
CA VAL A 29 -2.56 -7.30 11.75
C VAL A 29 -2.97 -8.08 13.00
N LYS A 30 -3.85 -7.51 13.81
CA LYS A 30 -4.36 -8.14 15.04
C LYS A 30 -5.57 -7.41 15.58
N HIS A 31 -6.38 -8.15 16.33
CA HIS A 31 -7.42 -7.59 17.19
C HIS A 31 -6.80 -7.24 18.55
N HIS A 32 -7.15 -6.07 19.09
CA HIS A 32 -6.86 -5.67 20.45
C HIS A 32 -8.15 -5.68 21.25
N GLU A 33 -8.16 -6.47 22.32
CA GLU A 33 -9.29 -6.54 23.25
C GLU A 33 -9.48 -5.21 23.98
N ALA A 34 -10.71 -4.96 24.44
CA ALA A 34 -10.99 -3.84 25.33
C ALA A 34 -10.16 -3.94 26.62
N ALA A 35 -9.62 -2.81 27.06
CA ALA A 35 -8.95 -2.69 28.34
C ALA A 35 -9.83 -1.88 29.30
N GLU A 36 -10.12 -2.44 30.48
CA GLU A 36 -10.86 -1.72 31.52
C GLU A 36 -10.05 -0.57 32.11
N GLU A 37 -10.76 0.40 32.71
CA GLU A 37 -10.14 1.51 33.44
C GLU A 37 -9.35 0.99 34.64
N ILE A 38 -8.09 1.42 34.76
CA ILE A 38 -7.30 1.23 35.98
C ILE A 38 -7.27 2.56 36.71
N LYS A 39 -7.92 2.60 37.88
CA LYS A 39 -7.86 3.76 38.77
C LYS A 39 -6.47 3.86 39.40
N GLU A 40 -5.97 5.09 39.48
CA GLU A 40 -4.70 5.37 40.14
C GLU A 40 -4.75 4.90 41.60
N GLN A 41 -3.74 4.12 41.99
CA GLN A 41 -3.52 3.73 43.38
C GLN A 41 -2.26 4.42 43.88
N TRP A 42 -2.35 4.97 45.08
CA TRP A 42 -1.28 5.76 45.67
C TRP A 42 -1.34 5.72 47.20
N HIS A 43 -0.20 6.01 47.81
CA HIS A 43 -0.09 6.25 49.25
C HIS A 43 0.83 7.44 49.53
N TYR A 44 0.79 7.94 50.77
CA TYR A 44 1.73 8.96 51.24
C TYR A 44 2.89 8.29 51.97
N GLU A 45 4.12 8.61 51.58
CA GLU A 45 5.32 8.22 52.30
C GLU A 45 5.91 9.42 53.03
N THR A 46 6.36 9.23 54.27
CA THR A 46 7.00 10.31 55.04
C THR A 46 8.45 10.44 54.61
N ILE A 47 8.82 11.61 54.10
CA ILE A 47 10.18 11.90 53.63
C ILE A 47 11.04 12.60 54.69
N ALA A 48 10.40 13.33 55.61
CA ALA A 48 11.07 13.96 56.74
C ALA A 48 10.13 14.08 57.93
N GLU A 49 10.69 13.91 59.14
CA GLU A 49 10.00 14.15 60.40
C GLU A 49 10.82 15.11 61.26
N TYR A 50 10.16 16.13 61.79
CA TYR A 50 10.79 17.22 62.51
C TYR A 50 10.60 17.08 64.03
N PRO A 51 11.50 17.63 64.86
CA PRO A 51 11.41 17.53 66.33
C PRO A 51 10.14 18.13 66.96
N ASN A 52 9.44 19.00 66.23
CA ASN A 52 8.14 19.56 66.65
C ASN A 52 6.94 18.65 66.32
N GLY A 53 7.18 17.46 65.74
CA GLY A 53 6.16 16.50 65.32
C GLY A 53 5.58 16.77 63.93
N GLY A 54 6.09 17.75 63.18
CA GLY A 54 5.71 17.95 61.77
C GLY A 54 6.30 16.85 60.88
N LYS A 55 5.58 16.48 59.82
CA LYS A 55 6.03 15.50 58.83
C LYS A 55 5.83 16.06 57.42
N ASP A 56 6.87 15.94 56.60
CA ASP A 56 6.74 16.11 55.15
C ASP A 56 6.39 14.76 54.55
N VAL A 57 5.35 14.74 53.71
CA VAL A 57 4.89 13.54 53.03
C VAL A 57 4.90 13.76 51.53
N GLU A 58 5.27 12.71 50.81
CA GLU A 58 5.21 12.67 49.35
C GLU A 58 4.17 11.64 48.90
N LYS A 59 3.41 11.98 47.86
CA LYS A 59 2.46 11.04 47.25
C LYS A 59 3.22 10.13 46.30
N ILE A 60 3.23 8.84 46.60
CA ILE A 60 3.83 7.81 45.74
C ILE A 60 2.70 7.10 45.00
N ILE A 61 2.81 7.06 43.66
CA ILE A 61 1.86 6.37 42.79
C ILE A 61 2.32 4.91 42.68
N ASP A 62 1.53 3.99 43.22
CA ASP A 62 1.79 2.54 43.18
C ASP A 62 1.33 1.94 41.85
N VAL A 63 0.18 2.40 41.35
CA VAL A 63 -0.39 1.99 40.07
C VAL A 63 -0.81 3.25 39.31
N PRO A 64 -0.24 3.51 38.12
CA PRO A 64 -0.62 4.67 37.33
C PRO A 64 -2.05 4.54 36.83
N TYR A 65 -2.72 5.68 36.67
CA TYR A 65 -4.00 5.71 36.00
C TYR A 65 -3.89 5.19 34.55
N GLN A 66 -4.82 4.33 34.16
CA GLN A 66 -5.02 3.94 32.77
C GLN A 66 -6.49 4.17 32.41
N ALA A 67 -6.72 5.00 31.39
CA ALA A 67 -8.05 5.19 30.83
C ALA A 67 -8.56 3.90 30.19
N PRO A 68 -9.87 3.63 30.22
CA PRO A 68 -10.43 2.49 29.50
C PRO A 68 -10.16 2.65 28.00
N GLN A 69 -9.88 1.54 27.33
CA GLN A 69 -9.71 1.48 25.88
C GLN A 69 -10.74 0.50 25.32
N GLU A 70 -11.46 0.94 24.30
CA GLU A 70 -12.35 0.04 23.57
C GLU A 70 -11.54 -0.95 22.72
N GLU A 71 -12.16 -2.05 22.36
CA GLU A 71 -11.58 -3.00 21.41
C GLU A 71 -11.35 -2.33 20.06
N TYR A 72 -10.24 -2.67 19.39
CA TYR A 72 -9.97 -2.16 18.06
C TYR A 72 -9.14 -3.15 17.24
N ASP A 73 -9.38 -3.12 15.93
CA ASP A 73 -8.60 -3.87 14.97
C ASP A 73 -7.44 -3.01 14.44
N GLU A 74 -6.24 -3.57 14.46
CA GLU A 74 -5.06 -2.96 13.86
C GLU A 74 -4.90 -3.42 12.40
N TYR A 75 -4.78 -2.44 11.50
CA TYR A 75 -4.58 -2.66 10.08
C TYR A 75 -3.31 -1.94 9.60
N GLU A 76 -2.63 -2.53 8.62
CA GLU A 76 -1.50 -1.91 7.91
C GLU A 76 -1.89 -1.62 6.46
N ASP A 77 -1.56 -0.42 5.97
CA ASP A 77 -1.75 -0.09 4.55
C ASP A 77 -0.70 -0.81 3.68
N ILE A 78 -1.19 -1.56 2.69
CA ILE A 78 -0.41 -2.38 1.79
C ILE A 78 -0.78 -2.09 0.32
N TYR A 79 0.04 -2.60 -0.59
CA TYR A 79 -0.34 -2.78 -1.98
C TYR A 79 -0.63 -4.26 -2.24
N VAL A 80 -1.59 -4.51 -3.13
CA VAL A 80 -1.91 -5.83 -3.64
C VAL A 80 -1.58 -5.84 -5.13
N TYR A 81 -0.80 -6.82 -5.57
CA TYR A 81 -0.52 -7.04 -6.99
C TYR A 81 -1.64 -7.87 -7.61
N ILE A 82 -2.29 -7.30 -8.63
CA ILE A 82 -3.35 -7.93 -9.40
C ILE A 82 -2.80 -8.22 -10.80
N PRO A 83 -2.59 -9.50 -11.17
CA PRO A 83 -2.17 -9.86 -12.52
C PRO A 83 -3.25 -9.52 -13.54
N TYR A 84 -2.84 -9.05 -14.72
CA TYR A 84 -3.75 -8.86 -15.84
C TYR A 84 -4.26 -10.20 -16.36
N THR A 85 -5.52 -10.22 -16.75
CA THR A 85 -6.11 -11.31 -17.49
C THR A 85 -5.57 -11.35 -18.93
N ASP A 86 -5.69 -12.51 -19.59
CA ASP A 86 -5.27 -12.65 -20.99
C ASP A 86 -5.99 -11.63 -21.90
N GLU A 87 -7.27 -11.38 -21.62
CA GLU A 87 -8.11 -10.40 -22.34
C GLU A 87 -7.56 -8.98 -22.19
N GLU A 88 -7.21 -8.56 -20.98
CA GLU A 88 -6.60 -7.24 -20.72
C GLU A 88 -5.22 -7.11 -21.36
N LEU A 89 -4.42 -8.18 -21.37
CA LEU A 89 -3.12 -8.20 -22.06
C LEU A 89 -3.29 -8.08 -23.58
N GLU A 90 -4.30 -8.73 -24.16
CA GLU A 90 -4.61 -8.57 -25.58
C GLU A 90 -4.99 -7.12 -25.90
N GLU A 91 -5.79 -6.47 -25.04
CA GLU A 91 -6.15 -5.07 -25.20
C GLU A 91 -4.91 -4.16 -25.11
N LEU A 92 -4.01 -4.43 -24.17
CA LEU A 92 -2.77 -3.68 -23.99
C LEU A 92 -1.81 -3.83 -25.18
N ASN A 93 -1.84 -5.00 -25.84
CA ASN A 93 -1.01 -5.33 -27.00
C ASN A 93 -1.62 -4.87 -28.34
N LYS A 94 -2.85 -4.35 -28.36
CA LYS A 94 -3.43 -3.79 -29.59
C LYS A 94 -2.57 -2.60 -30.04
N PRO A 95 -2.16 -2.55 -31.31
CA PRO A 95 -1.39 -1.43 -31.81
C PRO A 95 -2.21 -0.15 -31.64
N SER A 96 -1.54 0.90 -31.18
CA SER A 96 -2.22 2.19 -31.04
C SER A 96 -2.73 2.68 -32.40
N GLU A 97 -3.80 3.48 -32.44
CA GLU A 97 -4.29 4.08 -33.69
C GLU A 97 -3.16 4.79 -34.47
N LEU A 98 -2.21 5.39 -33.75
CA LEU A 98 -1.05 6.06 -34.33
C LEU A 98 -0.12 5.07 -35.07
N GLU A 99 0.12 3.89 -34.50
CA GLU A 99 0.93 2.83 -35.12
C GLU A 99 0.23 2.23 -36.34
N ILE A 100 -1.10 2.05 -36.26
CA ILE A 100 -1.91 1.60 -37.39
C ILE A 100 -1.78 2.61 -38.55
N LEU A 101 -1.99 3.90 -38.26
CA LEU A 101 -1.91 4.96 -39.26
C LEU A 101 -0.51 5.06 -39.90
N LYS A 102 0.55 4.92 -39.11
CA LYS A 102 1.93 4.89 -39.63
C LYS A 102 2.15 3.73 -40.60
N ARG A 103 1.67 2.52 -40.26
CA ARG A 103 1.75 1.36 -41.15
C ARG A 103 1.01 1.60 -42.46
N GLU A 104 -0.18 2.19 -42.41
CA GLU A 104 -0.94 2.53 -43.62
C GLU A 104 -0.21 3.56 -44.49
N GLN A 105 0.41 4.58 -43.88
CA GLN A 105 1.24 5.55 -44.58
C GLN A 105 2.47 4.91 -45.24
N GLU A 106 3.14 3.98 -44.55
CA GLU A 106 4.27 3.23 -45.11
C GLU A 106 3.84 2.36 -46.30
N VAL A 107 2.72 1.63 -46.17
CA VAL A 107 2.18 0.79 -47.25
C VAL A 107 1.80 1.65 -48.47
N THR A 108 1.14 2.78 -48.24
CA THR A 108 0.78 3.70 -49.34
C THR A 108 2.01 4.34 -49.99
N ALA A 109 3.01 4.74 -49.20
CA ALA A 109 4.27 5.25 -49.73
C ALA A 109 5.01 4.20 -50.57
N GLN A 110 5.02 2.94 -50.13
CA GLN A 110 5.62 1.84 -50.89
C GLN A 110 4.88 1.60 -52.22
N ALA A 111 3.54 1.57 -52.20
CA ALA A 111 2.75 1.40 -53.41
C ALA A 111 2.99 2.52 -54.43
N VAL A 112 3.16 3.77 -53.96
CA VAL A 112 3.50 4.91 -54.82
C VAL A 112 4.91 4.74 -55.42
N GLN A 113 5.90 4.29 -54.65
CA GLN A 113 7.25 4.04 -55.15
C GLN A 113 7.27 2.93 -56.22
N ASP A 114 6.54 1.84 -56.01
CA ASP A 114 6.46 0.73 -56.96
C ASP A 114 5.80 1.15 -58.29
N LEU A 115 4.77 1.99 -58.21
CA LEU A 115 4.12 2.57 -59.39
C LEU A 115 5.08 3.46 -60.18
N ILE A 116 5.85 4.31 -59.49
CA ILE A 116 6.85 5.18 -60.12
C ILE A 116 7.93 4.33 -60.81
N LEU A 117 8.41 3.27 -60.16
CA LEU A 117 9.41 2.37 -60.73
C LEU A 117 8.89 1.65 -61.99
N THR A 118 7.63 1.21 -61.97
CA THR A 118 6.99 0.54 -63.11
C THR A 118 6.84 1.48 -64.31
N MET A 119 6.53 2.76 -64.08
CA MET A 119 6.42 3.75 -65.16
C MET A 119 7.77 4.22 -65.71
N MET A 120 8.85 4.18 -64.90
CA MET A 120 10.21 4.55 -65.36
C MET A 120 10.97 3.38 -66.03
N GLY A 121 10.55 2.13 -65.83
CA GLY A 121 11.20 0.93 -66.37
C GLY A 121 10.70 0.45 -67.74
N GLY A 122 9.69 1.10 -68.33
CA GLY A 122 9.19 0.78 -69.67
C GLY A 122 9.96 1.52 -70.77
N ASN A 123 11.02 0.91 -71.30
CA ASN A 123 11.76 1.37 -72.49
C ASN A 123 12.13 0.18 -73.38
#